data_AF-A0A7M5X056-F1
#
_entry.id   AF-A0A7M5X056-F1
#
_cell.length_a   1.000
_cell.length_b   1.000
_cell.length_c   1.000
_cell.angle_alpha   90.00
_cell.angle_beta   90.00
_cell.angle_gamma   90.00
#
_symmetry.space_group_name_H-M   'P 1'
#
loop_
_entity.id
_entity.type
_entity.pdbx_description
1 polymer ?
#
loop_
_entity_poly.entity_id
_entity_poly.type
_entity_poly.pdbx_seq_one_letter_code
_entity_poly.pdbx_strand_id
1 'polypeptide(L)'
;MARFVLSISLVVLLFGITLGEQIRPTPFVIRPTPLIHRCPAAKQKWRYCGGERYDRVAEFCCDGVKLAKEPFKRCCGKRLYDIESEGCRNGFVFGKEKRCRGRTYDPKDSFCHRCQVFFHNEFVYCDGSLYPKTSRKQI
;
A
#
# COMPACT_ATOMS: atom_id res chain seq x y z
N MET A 1 17.54 -31.42 101.33
CA MET A 1 18.00 -32.33 100.26
C MET A 1 17.95 -31.51 98.96
N ALA A 2 19.10 -31.03 98.50
CA ALA A 2 19.93 -31.62 97.44
C ALA A 2 19.42 -31.27 96.02
N ARG A 3 20.39 -30.87 95.19
CA ARG A 3 20.32 -30.21 93.88
C ARG A 3 19.83 -31.15 92.76
N PHE A 4 19.34 -30.59 91.65
CA PHE A 4 19.55 -30.95 90.21
C PHE A 4 18.46 -30.19 89.39
N VAL A 5 18.63 -28.95 88.93
CA VAL A 5 19.56 -28.40 87.92
C VAL A 5 19.22 -28.86 86.48
N LEU A 6 18.71 -27.88 85.71
CA LEU A 6 18.78 -27.67 84.24
C LEU A 6 17.67 -28.19 83.30
N SER A 7 17.34 -27.28 82.38
CA SER A 7 16.39 -27.35 81.26
C SER A 7 14.94 -27.17 81.71
N ILE A 8 14.31 -26.01 81.56
CA ILE A 8 14.06 -25.35 80.28
C ILE A 8 13.97 -23.84 80.53
N SER A 9 15.09 -23.14 80.39
CA SER A 9 15.12 -21.69 80.11
C SER A 9 14.77 -21.41 78.63
N LEU A 10 13.88 -22.20 78.02
CA LEU A 10 13.70 -22.23 76.56
C LEU A 10 12.23 -22.24 76.09
N VAL A 11 11.27 -21.86 76.93
CA VAL A 11 9.85 -21.76 76.52
C VAL A 11 9.39 -20.31 76.38
N VAL A 12 10.11 -19.33 76.92
CA VAL A 12 9.71 -17.91 76.81
C VAL A 12 10.32 -17.20 75.58
N LEU A 13 11.23 -17.87 74.85
CA LEU A 13 11.57 -17.52 73.46
C LEU A 13 10.56 -18.12 72.44
N LEU A 14 9.48 -18.76 72.89
CA LEU A 14 8.39 -19.24 72.02
C LEU A 14 7.24 -18.21 71.88
N PHE A 15 7.33 -17.05 72.52
CA PHE A 15 6.39 -15.94 72.33
C PHE A 15 7.11 -14.70 71.78
N GLY A 16 7.79 -14.89 70.64
CA GLY A 16 8.28 -13.78 69.81
C GLY A 16 7.16 -13.28 68.90
N ILE A 17 6.35 -12.34 69.38
CA ILE A 17 5.41 -11.59 68.55
C ILE A 17 6.23 -10.70 67.62
N THR A 18 6.48 -11.13 66.38
CA THR A 18 6.90 -10.20 65.32
C THR A 18 5.66 -9.78 64.54
N LEU A 19 5.07 -8.67 65.00
CA LEU A 19 4.23 -7.80 64.17
C LEU A 19 5.03 -7.39 62.93
N GLY A 20 4.47 -7.57 61.74
CA GLY A 20 4.90 -6.81 60.57
C GLY A 20 5.18 -7.62 59.31
N GLU A 21 4.23 -8.41 58.82
CA GLU A 21 4.21 -8.74 57.39
C GLU A 21 3.63 -7.54 56.63
N GLN A 22 4.47 -6.54 56.36
CA GLN A 22 4.15 -5.53 55.36
C GLN A 22 4.13 -6.22 53.99
N ILE A 23 2.92 -6.58 53.55
CA ILE A 23 2.63 -6.83 52.13
C ILE A 23 2.87 -5.49 51.43
N ARG A 24 4.09 -5.30 50.90
CA ARG A 24 4.37 -4.20 49.98
C ARG A 24 3.52 -4.43 48.73
N PRO A 25 2.59 -3.53 48.37
CA PRO A 25 1.94 -3.63 47.07
C PRO A 25 3.03 -3.47 46.02
N THR A 26 3.27 -4.51 45.23
CA THR A 26 4.09 -4.37 44.03
C THR A 26 3.43 -3.30 43.16
N PRO A 27 4.19 -2.37 42.55
CA PRO A 27 3.60 -1.45 41.59
C PRO A 27 3.04 -2.31 40.45
N PHE A 28 1.72 -2.31 40.33
CA PHE A 28 1.02 -2.87 39.19
C PHE A 28 1.47 -2.05 37.99
N VAL A 29 2.52 -2.51 37.30
CA VAL A 29 2.91 -1.95 36.01
C VAL A 29 1.78 -2.32 35.06
N ILE A 30 0.82 -1.41 34.91
CA ILE A 30 -0.12 -1.45 33.80
C ILE A 30 0.71 -1.19 32.56
N ARG A 31 1.34 -2.24 32.03
CA ARG A 31 1.82 -2.21 30.65
C ARG A 31 0.55 -1.98 29.84
N PRO A 32 0.40 -0.88 29.10
CA PRO A 32 -0.71 -0.77 28.17
C PRO A 32 -0.54 -1.93 27.22
N THR A 33 -1.39 -2.94 27.35
CA THR A 33 -1.61 -3.90 26.28
C THR A 33 -1.93 -3.03 25.08
N PRO A 34 -1.16 -3.11 23.97
CA PRO A 34 -1.55 -2.39 22.78
C PRO A 34 -2.94 -2.92 22.47
N LEU A 35 -3.93 -2.04 22.54
CA LEU A 35 -5.28 -2.28 22.06
C LEU A 35 -5.18 -2.45 20.54
N ILE A 36 -4.59 -3.56 20.11
CA ILE A 36 -4.81 -4.10 18.78
C ILE A 36 -6.22 -4.66 18.87
N HIS A 37 -7.20 -3.75 18.85
CA HIS A 37 -8.55 -4.06 18.42
C HIS A 37 -8.40 -4.60 17.00
N ARG A 38 -8.17 -5.91 16.90
CA ARG A 38 -8.31 -6.66 15.68
C ARG A 38 -9.81 -6.72 15.42
N CYS A 39 -10.34 -5.60 14.95
CA CYS A 39 -11.70 -5.55 14.45
C CYS A 39 -11.83 -6.67 13.41
N PRO A 40 -12.92 -7.46 13.45
CA PRO A 40 -13.21 -8.36 12.35
C PRO A 40 -13.16 -7.57 11.06
N ALA A 41 -12.61 -8.17 10.00
CA ALA A 41 -12.47 -7.55 8.69
C ALA A 41 -13.85 -7.31 8.05
N ALA A 42 -14.67 -6.46 8.66
CA ALA A 42 -15.71 -5.72 7.98
C ALA A 42 -15.03 -5.13 6.75
N LYS A 43 -15.64 -5.30 5.58
CA LYS A 43 -15.14 -4.82 4.29
C LYS A 43 -14.89 -3.30 4.39
N GLN A 44 -13.75 -2.88 4.90
CA GLN A 44 -13.48 -1.47 5.18
C GLN A 44 -13.32 -0.79 3.83
N LYS A 45 -14.29 0.03 3.45
CA LYS A 45 -14.27 0.80 2.21
C LYS A 45 -13.04 1.72 2.15
N TRP A 46 -12.63 2.22 3.31
CA TRP A 46 -11.57 3.21 3.45
C TRP A 46 -10.25 2.59 3.93
N ARG A 47 -9.13 3.20 3.53
CA ARG A 47 -7.78 2.90 4.03
C ARG A 47 -7.02 4.21 4.28
N TYR A 48 -5.79 4.10 4.78
CA TYR A 48 -4.88 5.23 4.94
C TYR A 48 -3.76 5.21 3.90
N CYS A 49 -3.42 6.38 3.38
CA CYS A 49 -2.33 6.65 2.46
C CYS A 49 -1.65 7.95 2.89
N GLY A 50 -0.36 7.92 3.22
CA GLY A 50 0.36 9.14 3.64
C GLY A 50 -0.24 9.83 4.89
N GLY A 51 -0.93 9.09 5.75
CA GLY A 51 -1.62 9.63 6.93
C GLY A 51 -3.05 10.12 6.66
N GLU A 52 -3.49 10.17 5.40
CA GLU A 52 -4.86 10.55 5.04
C GLU A 52 -5.73 9.34 4.72
N ARG A 53 -7.02 9.45 5.01
CA ARG A 53 -8.03 8.45 4.61
C ARG A 53 -8.33 8.55 3.11
N TYR A 54 -8.40 7.40 2.43
CA TYR A 54 -8.75 7.28 1.01
C TYR A 54 -9.74 6.13 0.73
N ASP A 55 -10.51 6.24 -0.35
CA ASP A 55 -11.41 5.20 -0.87
C ASP A 55 -10.64 4.22 -1.74
N ARG A 56 -10.58 2.94 -1.35
CA ARG A 56 -9.92 1.93 -2.20
C ARG A 56 -10.64 1.66 -3.51
N VAL A 57 -11.92 2.01 -3.61
CA VAL A 57 -12.73 1.82 -4.81
C VAL A 57 -12.42 2.92 -5.81
N ALA A 58 -12.42 4.18 -5.37
CA ALA A 58 -12.29 5.35 -6.24
C ALA A 58 -10.87 5.91 -6.36
N GLU A 59 -9.94 5.56 -5.46
CA GLU A 59 -8.61 6.19 -5.39
C GLU A 59 -7.47 5.15 -5.36
N PHE A 60 -6.32 5.57 -5.86
CA PHE A 60 -5.02 4.91 -5.72
C PHE A 60 -4.23 5.53 -4.56
N CYS A 61 -3.38 4.70 -3.94
CA CYS A 61 -2.33 5.16 -3.05
C CYS A 61 -0.97 4.86 -3.70
N CYS A 62 -0.30 5.88 -4.23
CA CYS A 62 0.98 5.78 -4.93
C CYS A 62 2.08 6.43 -4.08
N ASP A 63 2.98 5.63 -3.47
CA ASP A 63 4.06 6.10 -2.59
C ASP A 63 3.65 7.15 -1.55
N GLY A 64 2.52 6.90 -0.89
CA GLY A 64 1.96 7.77 0.14
C GLY A 64 1.13 8.93 -0.39
N VAL A 65 0.94 9.05 -1.71
CA VAL A 65 0.09 10.07 -2.34
C VAL A 65 -1.23 9.46 -2.78
N LYS A 66 -2.33 10.10 -2.37
CA LYS A 66 -3.69 9.75 -2.77
C LYS A 66 -4.00 10.35 -4.15
N LEU A 67 -4.40 9.53 -5.11
CA LEU A 67 -4.72 9.94 -6.48
C LEU A 67 -6.06 9.34 -6.92
N ALA A 68 -6.85 10.05 -7.71
CA ALA A 68 -8.10 9.49 -8.25
C ALA A 68 -7.79 8.33 -9.22
N LYS A 69 -8.62 7.29 -9.22
CA LYS A 69 -8.51 6.25 -10.24
C LYS A 69 -9.04 6.76 -11.56
N GLU A 70 -8.25 6.53 -12.59
CA GLU A 70 -8.60 6.83 -13.96
C GLU A 70 -8.40 5.57 -14.81
N PRO A 71 -9.20 5.37 -15.87
CA PRO A 71 -9.02 4.26 -16.77
C PRO A 71 -7.62 4.31 -17.40
N PHE A 72 -7.03 3.14 -17.64
CA PHE A 72 -5.68 2.98 -18.21
C PHE A 72 -4.53 3.63 -17.41
N LYS A 73 -4.79 4.16 -16.20
CA LYS A 73 -3.74 4.71 -15.34
C LYS A 73 -3.25 3.71 -14.29
N ARG A 74 -1.96 3.76 -13.98
CA ARG A 74 -1.34 3.02 -12.87
C ARG A 74 -0.34 3.88 -12.10
N CYS A 75 0.00 3.48 -10.88
CA CYS A 75 1.04 4.16 -10.09
C CYS A 75 2.44 3.93 -10.68
N CYS A 76 3.22 5.01 -10.77
CA CYS A 76 4.67 4.98 -10.93
C CYS A 76 5.28 6.01 -9.98
N GLY A 77 5.90 5.52 -8.91
CA GLY A 77 6.32 6.40 -7.82
C GLY A 77 5.11 7.08 -7.16
N LYS A 78 5.17 8.42 -7.06
CA LYS A 78 4.11 9.28 -6.49
C LYS A 78 3.06 9.79 -7.49
N ARG A 79 3.06 9.32 -8.73
CA ARG A 79 2.17 9.80 -9.80
C ARG A 79 1.49 8.66 -10.56
N LEU A 80 0.47 9.00 -11.34
CA LEU A 80 -0.12 8.11 -12.32
C LEU A 80 0.59 8.21 -13.67
N TYR A 81 0.66 7.09 -14.39
CA TYR A 81 1.11 7.03 -15.78
C TYR A 81 0.13 6.22 -16.62
N ASP A 82 0.09 6.51 -17.92
CA ASP A 82 -0.72 5.82 -18.90
C ASP A 82 -0.11 4.49 -19.33
N ILE A 83 -0.83 3.38 -19.16
CA ILE A 83 -0.28 2.07 -19.52
C ILE A 83 -0.15 1.85 -21.03
N GLU A 84 -0.88 2.59 -21.86
CA GLU A 84 -0.88 2.44 -23.31
C GLU A 84 0.27 3.21 -23.96
N SER A 85 0.46 4.46 -23.54
CA SER A 85 1.46 5.38 -24.11
C SER A 85 2.74 5.48 -23.30
N GLU A 86 2.77 5.03 -22.03
CA GLU A 86 3.90 5.23 -21.14
C GLU A 86 4.32 3.93 -20.44
N GLY A 87 5.55 3.93 -19.92
CA GLY A 87 6.14 2.89 -19.09
C GLY A 87 6.65 3.46 -17.77
N CYS A 88 6.85 2.59 -16.80
CA CYS A 88 7.43 2.94 -15.50
C CYS A 88 8.68 2.08 -15.25
N ARG A 89 9.78 2.72 -14.84
CA ARG A 89 10.99 2.04 -14.40
C ARG A 89 11.59 2.79 -13.22
N ASN A 90 11.77 2.12 -12.09
CA ASN A 90 12.35 2.69 -10.87
C ASN A 90 11.65 3.99 -10.39
N GLY A 91 10.32 4.07 -10.53
CA GLY A 91 9.54 5.27 -10.17
C GLY A 91 9.58 6.42 -11.18
N PHE A 92 10.26 6.23 -12.32
CA PHE A 92 10.30 7.19 -13.42
C PHE A 92 9.40 6.75 -14.57
N VAL A 93 8.57 7.69 -15.02
CA VAL A 93 7.68 7.52 -16.18
C VAL A 93 8.43 7.89 -17.44
N PHE A 94 8.31 7.07 -18.48
CA PHE A 94 8.88 7.32 -19.81
C PHE A 94 7.85 7.01 -20.91
N GLY A 95 7.89 7.74 -22.01
CA GLY A 95 7.03 7.48 -23.17
C GLY A 95 7.41 6.17 -23.87
N LYS A 96 6.43 5.33 -24.19
CA LYS A 96 6.60 4.18 -25.07
C LYS A 96 6.52 4.67 -26.51
N GLU A 97 7.66 4.74 -27.17
CA GLU A 97 7.69 4.96 -28.61
C GLU A 97 7.02 3.78 -29.33
N LYS A 98 6.01 4.06 -30.16
CA LYS A 98 5.51 3.05 -31.09
C LYS A 98 6.39 3.06 -32.32
N ARG A 99 6.81 1.86 -32.74
CA ARG A 99 7.73 1.69 -33.87
C ARG A 99 7.09 0.86 -34.97
N CYS A 100 7.34 1.23 -36.23
CA CYS A 100 6.94 0.54 -37.44
C CYS A 100 8.19 0.39 -38.32
N ARG A 101 8.71 -0.84 -38.46
CA ARG A 101 9.96 -1.15 -39.20
C ARG A 101 11.10 -0.14 -38.91
N GLY A 102 11.33 0.14 -37.63
CA GLY A 102 12.41 1.03 -37.17
C GLY A 102 12.05 2.52 -37.12
N ARG A 103 10.95 2.97 -37.73
CA ARG A 103 10.45 4.35 -37.65
C ARG A 103 9.52 4.51 -36.45
N THR A 104 9.69 5.59 -35.69
CA THR A 104 8.72 5.97 -34.66
C THR A 104 7.50 6.60 -35.31
N TYR A 105 6.32 6.40 -34.73
CA TYR A 105 5.07 7.03 -35.17
C TYR A 105 4.16 7.34 -33.98
N ASP A 106 3.29 8.34 -34.12
CA ASP A 106 2.25 8.64 -33.14
C ASP A 106 0.95 7.90 -33.51
N PRO A 107 0.43 7.00 -32.66
CA PRO A 107 -0.85 6.31 -32.86
C PRO A 107 -2.05 7.24 -33.02
N LYS A 108 -1.97 8.47 -32.51
CA LYS A 108 -3.05 9.47 -32.62
C LYS A 108 -3.24 9.96 -34.05
N ASP A 109 -2.16 10.05 -34.81
CA ASP A 109 -2.16 10.62 -36.16
C ASP A 109 -1.91 9.59 -37.26
N SER A 110 -1.37 8.42 -36.88
CA SER A 110 -0.95 7.40 -37.82
C SER A 110 -1.03 6.00 -37.26
N PHE A 111 -0.95 5.00 -38.13
CA PHE A 111 -0.95 3.59 -37.76
C PHE A 111 0.04 2.81 -38.62
N CYS A 112 0.55 1.70 -38.08
CA CYS A 112 1.45 0.81 -38.79
C CYS A 112 0.66 -0.31 -39.46
N HIS A 113 0.80 -0.46 -40.78
CA HIS A 113 0.27 -1.60 -41.52
C HIS A 113 1.30 -2.10 -42.53
N ARG A 114 1.52 -3.43 -42.58
CA ARG A 114 2.51 -4.08 -43.48
C ARG A 114 3.85 -3.34 -43.54
N CYS A 115 4.37 -2.97 -42.38
CA CYS A 115 5.66 -2.28 -42.21
C CYS A 115 5.74 -0.85 -42.79
N GLN A 116 4.60 -0.22 -43.08
CA GLN A 116 4.52 1.17 -43.48
C GLN A 116 3.63 1.94 -42.50
N VAL A 117 3.96 3.21 -42.30
CA VAL A 117 3.17 4.12 -41.48
C VAL A 117 2.17 4.82 -42.41
N PHE A 118 0.89 4.74 -42.09
CA PHE A 118 -0.21 5.40 -42.80
C PHE A 118 -0.84 6.44 -41.86
N PHE A 119 -1.17 7.61 -42.39
CA PHE A 119 -1.79 8.66 -41.60
C PHE A 119 -3.31 8.53 -41.57
N HIS A 120 -3.91 8.79 -40.41
CA HIS A 120 -5.36 8.76 -40.23
C HIS A 120 -6.08 9.81 -41.07
N ASN A 121 -5.42 10.89 -41.50
CA ASN A 121 -6.02 11.92 -42.38
C ASN A 121 -6.13 11.46 -43.85
N GLU A 122 -5.29 10.51 -44.27
CA GLU A 122 -5.21 10.03 -45.65
C GLU A 122 -5.83 8.65 -45.83
N PHE A 123 -5.79 7.80 -44.81
CA PHE A 123 -6.21 6.39 -44.92
C PHE A 123 -7.10 5.96 -43.75
N VAL A 124 -7.92 4.95 -44.01
CA VAL A 124 -8.68 4.18 -43.02
C VAL A 124 -8.33 2.71 -43.20
N TYR A 125 -8.12 2.00 -42.08
CA TYR A 125 -7.92 0.56 -42.05
C TYR A 125 -9.17 -0.14 -41.54
N CYS A 126 -9.79 -0.97 -42.36
CA CYS A 126 -11.00 -1.73 -42.02
C CYS A 126 -10.91 -3.14 -42.62
N ASP A 127 -11.27 -4.15 -41.82
CA ASP A 127 -11.39 -5.54 -42.25
C ASP A 127 -10.17 -6.07 -43.04
N GLY A 128 -8.97 -5.83 -42.50
CA GLY A 128 -7.73 -6.26 -43.14
C GLY A 128 -7.27 -5.43 -44.34
N SER A 129 -8.06 -4.43 -44.74
CA SER A 129 -7.87 -3.65 -45.97
C SER A 129 -7.66 -2.15 -45.68
N LEU A 130 -6.89 -1.50 -46.56
CA LEU A 130 -6.57 -0.07 -46.52
C LEU A 130 -7.40 0.69 -47.54
N TYR A 131 -8.04 1.77 -47.12
CA TYR A 131 -8.88 2.63 -47.97
C TYR A 131 -8.38 4.08 -47.92
N PRO A 132 -8.17 4.74 -49.06
CA PRO A 132 -7.85 6.16 -49.08
C PRO A 132 -9.09 6.99 -48.72
N LYS A 133 -8.92 7.99 -47.87
CA LYS A 133 -9.89 9.07 -47.64
C LYS A 133 -9.83 10.00 -48.86
N THR A 134 -10.52 9.65 -49.94
CA THR A 134 -10.55 10.52 -51.13
C THR A 134 -11.17 11.88 -50.80
N SER A 135 -10.32 12.90 -50.69
CA SER A 135 -10.70 14.31 -50.71
C SER A 135 -10.97 14.81 -52.14
N ARG A 136 -11.69 14.01 -52.95
CA ARG A 136 -12.20 14.48 -54.25
C ARG A 136 -13.66 14.87 -54.09
N LYS A 137 -13.89 16.15 -53.78
CA LYS A 137 -15.05 16.85 -54.37
C LYS A 137 -14.79 16.84 -55.88
N GLN A 138 -15.48 15.95 -56.57
CA GLN A 138 -15.57 15.96 -58.02
C GLN A 138 -16.34 17.24 -58.40
N ILE A 139 -15.62 18.20 -58.97
CA ILE A 139 -16.22 19.38 -59.63
C ILE A 139 -16.60 18.95 -61.03
#